data_AF-A0A1R4AAJ5-F1
#
_entry.id   AF-A0A1R4AAJ5-F1
#
_cell.length_a   1.000
_cell.length_b   1.000
_cell.length_c   1.000
_cell.angle_alpha   90.00
_cell.angle_beta   90.00
_cell.angle_gamma   90.00
#
_symmetry.space_group_name_H-M   'P 1'
#
loop_
_entity.id
_entity.type
_entity.pdbx_description
1 polymer ?
#
loop_
_entity_poly.entity_id
_entity_poly.type
_entity_poly.pdbx_seq_one_letter_code
_entity_poly.pdbx_strand_id
1 'polypeptide(L)'
;MDGQTEQQLIEENIERFRILYQLHLDNNEPSPTAQFNYACALVCSNQRSHNDTAIYLLDELVRIRYESEECFYQLALAHMKRRSFVKSKEYLDRIIALEGSNQRVMALKSVVVSLLAQDTFMGGLLGATAAFAIILFFTMKRNT
;
A
#
# COMPACT_ATOMS: atom_id res chain seq x y z
N MET A 1 12.90 -21.69 6.24
CA MET A 1 12.39 -22.28 4.99
C MET A 1 11.09 -21.56 4.59
N ASP A 2 10.96 -20.25 4.85
CA ASP A 2 9.63 -19.65 5.07
C ASP A 2 9.23 -18.68 3.93
N GLY A 3 10.20 -18.16 3.16
CA GLY A 3 9.93 -17.15 2.12
C GLY A 3 9.37 -17.71 0.81
N GLN A 4 9.64 -18.97 0.47
CA GLN A 4 9.11 -19.58 -0.76
C GLN A 4 7.60 -19.84 -0.67
N THR A 5 7.10 -20.23 0.50
CA THR A 5 5.67 -20.45 0.75
C THR A 5 4.88 -19.15 0.74
N GLU A 6 5.45 -18.07 1.30
CA GLU A 6 4.81 -16.75 1.33
C GLU A 6 4.65 -16.17 -0.07
N GLN A 7 5.71 -16.26 -0.90
CA GLN A 7 5.67 -15.75 -2.25
C GLN A 7 4.66 -16.51 -3.12
N GLN A 8 4.60 -17.85 -2.99
CA GLN A 8 3.58 -18.67 -3.65
C GLN A 8 2.16 -18.27 -3.25
N LEU A 9 1.93 -18.02 -1.96
CA LEU A 9 0.62 -17.59 -1.46
C LEU A 9 0.21 -16.21 -2.00
N ILE A 10 1.16 -15.28 -2.12
CA ILE A 10 0.90 -13.96 -2.72
C ILE A 10 0.52 -14.12 -4.19
N GLU A 11 1.27 -14.93 -4.95
CA GLU A 11 1.01 -15.18 -6.36
C GLU A 11 -0.35 -15.87 -6.58
N GLU A 12 -0.70 -16.86 -5.75
CA GLU A 12 -2.01 -17.51 -5.79
C GLU A 12 -3.15 -16.54 -5.48
N ASN A 13 -2.99 -15.67 -4.48
CA ASN A 13 -4.01 -14.67 -4.14
C ASN A 13 -4.17 -13.63 -5.25
N ILE A 14 -3.07 -13.16 -5.85
CA ILE A 14 -3.13 -12.24 -7.00
C ILE A 14 -3.93 -12.87 -8.13
N GLU A 15 -3.64 -14.13 -8.45
CA GLU A 15 -4.31 -14.85 -9.54
C GLU A 15 -5.80 -15.06 -9.23
N ARG A 16 -6.13 -15.46 -8.01
CA ARG A 16 -7.51 -15.62 -7.55
C ARG A 16 -8.31 -14.33 -7.71
N PHE A 17 -7.79 -13.19 -7.23
CA PHE A 17 -8.49 -11.92 -7.33
C PHE A 17 -8.52 -11.37 -8.76
N ARG A 18 -7.50 -11.66 -9.58
CA ARG A 18 -7.49 -11.34 -11.00
C ARG A 18 -8.67 -12.00 -11.73
N ILE A 19 -8.86 -13.31 -11.51
CA ILE A 19 -9.95 -14.08 -12.12
C ILE A 19 -11.30 -13.51 -11.68
N LEU A 20 -11.49 -13.24 -10.38
CA LEU A 20 -12.73 -12.65 -9.87
C LEU A 20 -13.03 -11.27 -10.48
N TYR A 21 -12.00 -10.43 -10.61
CA TYR A 21 -12.16 -9.13 -11.23
C TYR A 21 -12.51 -9.25 -12.72
N GLN A 22 -11.84 -10.14 -13.46
CA GLN A 22 -12.13 -10.40 -14.87
C GLN A 22 -13.55 -10.93 -15.08
N LEU A 23 -14.02 -11.82 -14.22
CA LEU A 23 -15.40 -12.33 -14.28
C LEU A 23 -16.44 -11.20 -14.20
N HIS A 24 -16.22 -10.22 -13.33
CA HIS A 24 -17.10 -9.04 -13.23
C HIS A 24 -17.06 -8.18 -14.50
N LEU A 25 -15.89 -8.02 -15.11
CA LEU A 25 -15.76 -7.28 -16.38
C LEU A 25 -16.45 -8.00 -17.54
N ASP A 26 -16.24 -9.31 -17.67
CA ASP A 26 -16.80 -10.13 -18.75
C ASP A 26 -18.34 -10.20 -18.70
N ASN A 27 -18.89 -10.18 -17.48
CA ASN A 27 -20.34 -10.13 -17.26
C ASN A 27 -20.95 -8.73 -17.46
N ASN A 28 -20.16 -7.73 -17.89
CA ASN A 28 -20.55 -6.31 -17.97
C ASN A 28 -21.08 -5.74 -16.64
N GLU A 29 -20.63 -6.27 -15.51
CA GLU A 29 -21.02 -5.84 -14.17
C GLU A 29 -19.75 -5.49 -13.37
N PRO A 30 -19.07 -4.37 -13.72
CA PRO A 30 -17.84 -3.97 -13.05
C PRO A 30 -18.10 -3.72 -11.56
N SER A 31 -17.36 -4.42 -10.71
CA SER A 31 -17.47 -4.32 -9.26
C SER A 31 -16.31 -3.52 -8.68
N PRO A 32 -16.56 -2.32 -8.10
CA PRO A 32 -15.53 -1.54 -7.41
C PRO A 32 -14.84 -2.35 -6.30
N THR A 33 -15.59 -3.21 -5.61
CA THR A 33 -15.06 -4.10 -4.57
C THR A 33 -14.11 -5.15 -5.14
N ALA A 34 -14.44 -5.76 -6.29
CA ALA A 34 -13.58 -6.74 -6.94
C ALA A 34 -12.27 -6.10 -7.44
N GLN A 35 -12.37 -4.92 -8.05
CA GLN A 35 -11.23 -4.11 -8.45
C GLN A 35 -10.34 -3.74 -7.26
N PHE A 36 -10.95 -3.31 -6.16
CA PHE A 36 -10.25 -2.95 -4.93
C PHE A 36 -9.46 -4.15 -4.37
N ASN A 37 -10.11 -5.31 -4.23
CA ASN A 37 -9.47 -6.51 -3.70
C ASN A 37 -8.30 -6.98 -4.58
N TYR A 38 -8.45 -6.91 -5.91
CA TYR A 38 -7.38 -7.22 -6.84
C TYR A 38 -6.21 -6.24 -6.70
N ALA A 39 -6.48 -4.94 -6.61
CA ALA A 39 -5.44 -3.94 -6.39
C ALA A 39 -4.69 -4.17 -5.07
N CYS A 40 -5.38 -4.49 -3.98
CA CYS A 40 -4.76 -4.82 -2.69
C CYS A 40 -3.82 -6.03 -2.80
N ALA A 41 -4.22 -7.08 -3.50
CA ALA A 41 -3.37 -8.24 -3.73
C ALA A 41 -2.09 -7.87 -4.50
N LEU A 42 -2.20 -6.98 -5.49
CA LEU A 42 -1.04 -6.47 -6.24
C LEU A 42 -0.12 -5.60 -5.37
N VAL A 43 -0.65 -4.79 -4.45
CA VAL A 43 0.15 -4.00 -3.48
C VAL A 43 1.00 -4.92 -2.59
N CYS A 44 0.54 -6.12 -2.26
CA CYS A 44 1.33 -7.09 -1.48
C CYS A 44 2.55 -7.62 -2.25
N SER A 45 2.54 -7.58 -3.59
CA SER A 45 3.65 -8.05 -4.39
C SER A 45 4.90 -7.16 -4.29
N ASN A 46 6.09 -7.76 -4.41
CA ASN A 46 7.35 -7.03 -4.52
C ASN A 46 7.67 -6.58 -5.96
N GLN A 47 6.84 -6.97 -6.93
CA GLN A 47 7.05 -6.59 -8.32
C GLN A 47 6.65 -5.14 -8.57
N ARG A 48 7.57 -4.40 -9.20
CA ARG A 48 7.38 -2.99 -9.54
C ARG A 48 6.15 -2.78 -10.45
N SER A 49 5.97 -3.64 -11.43
CA SER A 49 4.84 -3.66 -12.37
C SER A 49 3.51 -3.84 -11.65
N HIS A 50 3.42 -4.81 -10.73
CA HIS A 50 2.20 -5.04 -9.93
C HIS A 50 1.82 -3.81 -9.12
N ASN A 51 2.79 -3.16 -8.48
CA ASN A 51 2.51 -1.94 -7.73
C ASN A 51 2.04 -0.78 -8.63
N ASP A 52 2.59 -0.65 -9.84
CA ASP A 52 2.15 0.37 -10.80
C ASP A 52 0.70 0.11 -11.28
N THR A 53 0.36 -1.15 -11.56
CA THR A 53 -1.03 -1.55 -11.85
C THR A 53 -1.96 -1.32 -10.67
N ALA A 54 -1.51 -1.61 -9.44
CA ALA A 54 -2.32 -1.37 -8.25
C ALA A 54 -2.67 0.10 -8.06
N ILE A 55 -1.70 1.01 -8.23
CA ILE A 55 -1.93 2.46 -8.18
C ILE A 55 -2.95 2.86 -9.23
N TYR A 56 -2.81 2.38 -10.47
CA TYR A 56 -3.74 2.68 -11.56
C TYR A 56 -5.18 2.27 -11.20
N LEU A 57 -5.37 1.04 -10.71
CA LEU A 57 -6.70 0.52 -10.34
C LEU A 57 -7.30 1.26 -9.15
N LEU A 58 -6.49 1.63 -8.16
CA LEU A 58 -6.97 2.39 -7.00
C LEU A 58 -7.33 3.84 -7.38
N ASP A 59 -6.54 4.48 -8.24
CA ASP A 59 -6.86 5.83 -8.75
C ASP A 59 -8.16 5.82 -9.58
N GLU A 60 -8.45 4.76 -10.33
CA GLU A 60 -9.75 4.56 -10.98
C GLU A 60 -10.90 4.49 -9.98
N LEU A 61 -10.73 3.77 -8.89
CA LEU A 61 -11.74 3.68 -7.82
C LEU A 61 -12.04 5.05 -7.21
N VAL A 62 -11.01 5.86 -6.95
CA VAL A 62 -11.19 7.23 -6.47
C VAL A 62 -11.95 8.09 -7.48
N ARG A 63 -11.69 7.93 -8.80
CA ARG A 63 -12.41 8.67 -9.85
C ARG A 63 -13.91 8.36 -9.87
N ILE A 64 -14.32 7.13 -9.58
CA ILE A 64 -15.73 6.73 -9.50
C ILE A 64 -16.36 6.96 -8.13
N ARG A 65 -15.72 7.76 -7.26
CA ARG A 65 -16.19 8.08 -5.89
C ARG A 65 -16.24 6.90 -4.94
N TYR A 66 -15.46 5.84 -5.19
CA TYR A 66 -15.21 4.79 -4.21
C TYR A 66 -14.13 5.25 -3.21
N GLU A 67 -14.47 6.29 -2.45
CA GLU A 67 -13.55 7.01 -1.54
C GLU A 67 -13.66 6.47 -0.11
N SER A 68 -13.11 5.28 0.15
CA SER A 68 -13.06 4.69 1.51
C SER A 68 -11.72 4.93 2.21
N GLU A 69 -11.71 4.92 3.56
CA GLU A 69 -10.48 4.91 4.40
C GLU A 69 -9.42 3.98 3.82
N GLU A 70 -9.83 2.73 3.60
CA GLU A 70 -8.93 1.66 3.21
C GLU A 70 -8.43 1.85 1.78
N CYS A 71 -9.24 2.42 0.86
CA CYS A 71 -8.77 2.78 -0.49
C CYS A 71 -7.63 3.80 -0.45
N PHE A 72 -7.81 4.89 0.31
CA PHE A 72 -6.76 5.89 0.48
C PHE A 72 -5.54 5.32 1.23
N TYR A 73 -5.75 4.41 2.18
CA TYR A 73 -4.67 3.79 2.92
C TYR A 73 -3.81 2.90 2.01
N GLN A 74 -4.45 2.11 1.12
CA GLN A 74 -3.76 1.28 0.14
C GLN A 74 -3.03 2.13 -0.91
N LEU A 75 -3.61 3.27 -1.36
CA LEU A 75 -2.92 4.25 -2.20
C LEU A 75 -1.68 4.82 -1.50
N ALA A 76 -1.79 5.19 -0.23
CA ALA A 76 -0.66 5.69 0.54
C ALA A 76 0.47 4.65 0.64
N LEU A 77 0.16 3.39 0.88
CA LEU A 77 1.13 2.30 0.89
C LEU A 77 1.78 2.08 -0.49
N ALA A 78 0.98 2.04 -1.55
CA ALA A 78 1.48 1.83 -2.91
C ALA A 78 2.41 2.98 -3.35
N HIS A 79 2.08 4.23 -3.01
CA HIS A 79 2.94 5.39 -3.26
C HIS A 79 4.20 5.38 -2.38
N MET A 80 4.12 4.93 -1.13
CA MET A 80 5.29 4.75 -0.27
C MET A 80 6.26 3.71 -0.87
N LYS A 81 5.77 2.58 -1.39
CA LYS A 81 6.59 1.58 -2.11
C LYS A 81 7.31 2.15 -3.32
N ARG A 82 6.72 3.18 -3.96
CA ARG A 82 7.33 3.93 -5.08
C ARG A 82 8.32 5.02 -4.66
N ARG A 83 8.55 5.19 -3.36
CA ARG A 83 9.23 6.36 -2.79
C ARG A 83 8.56 7.69 -3.16
N SER A 84 7.28 7.66 -3.51
CA SER A 84 6.47 8.86 -3.75
C SER A 84 5.85 9.31 -2.44
N PHE A 85 6.71 9.73 -1.51
CA PHE A 85 6.28 9.97 -0.14
C PHE A 85 5.38 11.21 0.02
N VAL A 86 5.50 12.20 -0.86
CA VAL A 86 4.61 13.38 -0.88
C VAL A 86 3.16 12.95 -1.13
N LYS A 87 2.93 12.18 -2.20
CA LYS A 87 1.60 11.62 -2.52
C LYS A 87 1.09 10.69 -1.43
N SER A 88 1.97 9.87 -0.86
CA SER A 88 1.62 9.00 0.25
C SER A 88 1.09 9.80 1.45
N LYS A 89 1.79 10.87 1.82
CA LYS A 89 1.37 11.79 2.90
C LYS A 89 0.04 12.47 2.58
N GLU A 90 -0.15 12.96 1.36
CA GLU A 90 -1.40 13.62 0.93
C GLU A 90 -2.64 12.71 1.12
N TYR A 91 -2.52 11.43 0.76
CA TYR A 91 -3.62 10.47 0.97
C TYR A 91 -3.90 10.21 2.47
N LEU A 92 -2.86 10.13 3.31
CA LEU A 92 -3.03 9.98 4.76
C LEU A 92 -3.65 11.22 5.40
N ASP A 93 -3.26 12.41 4.93
CA ASP A 93 -3.85 13.68 5.36
C ASP A 93 -5.34 13.74 4.99
N ARG A 94 -5.70 13.23 3.80
CA ARG A 94 -7.11 13.14 3.37
C ARG A 94 -7.93 12.22 4.27
N ILE A 95 -7.40 11.05 4.66
CA ILE A 95 -8.08 10.16 5.60
C ILE A 95 -8.35 10.88 6.92
N ILE A 96 -7.33 11.53 7.49
CA ILE A 96 -7.44 12.25 8.77
C ILE A 96 -8.49 13.37 8.68
N ALA A 97 -8.57 14.05 7.53
CA ALA A 97 -9.54 15.12 7.32
C ALA A 97 -10.99 14.63 7.20
N LEU A 98 -11.20 13.43 6.62
CA LEU A 98 -12.55 12.89 6.37
C LEU A 98 -13.11 12.13 7.57
N GLU A 99 -12.29 11.30 8.21
CA GLU A 99 -12.76 10.32 9.20
C GLU A 99 -12.12 10.52 10.58
N GLY A 100 -11.14 11.42 10.67
CA GLY A 100 -10.39 11.68 11.89
C GLY A 100 -9.12 10.83 12.01
N SER A 101 -8.36 11.07 13.09
CA SER A 101 -7.07 10.41 13.29
C SER A 101 -7.23 9.01 13.89
N ASN A 102 -6.88 7.98 13.12
CA ASN A 102 -6.70 6.61 13.60
C ASN A 102 -5.21 6.34 13.91
N GLN A 103 -4.92 5.55 14.95
CA GLN A 103 -3.55 5.15 15.31
C GLN A 103 -2.79 4.51 14.15
N ARG A 104 -3.47 3.70 13.31
CA ARG A 104 -2.86 3.07 12.12
C ARG A 104 -2.38 4.10 11.11
N VAL A 105 -3.25 5.07 10.79
CA VAL A 105 -2.97 6.15 9.83
C VAL A 105 -1.88 7.07 10.35
N MET A 106 -1.92 7.43 11.64
CA MET A 106 -0.90 8.27 12.28
C MET A 106 0.47 7.59 12.33
N ALA A 107 0.52 6.28 12.60
CA ALA A 107 1.75 5.51 12.59
C ALA A 107 2.36 5.42 11.17
N LEU A 108 1.55 5.19 10.15
CA LEU A 108 2.05 5.19 8.76
C LEU A 108 2.52 6.60 8.35
N LYS A 109 1.78 7.64 8.72
CA LYS A 109 2.14 9.03 8.41
C LYS A 109 3.47 9.43 9.05
N SER A 110 3.75 9.02 10.30
CA SER A 110 5.03 9.33 10.94
C SER A 110 6.22 8.65 10.24
N VAL A 111 6.03 7.40 9.77
CA VAL A 111 7.02 6.70 8.95
C VAL A 111 7.26 7.44 7.63
N VAL A 112 6.19 7.81 6.91
CA VAL A 112 6.28 8.54 5.63
C VAL A 112 6.97 9.89 5.79
N VAL A 113 6.67 10.64 6.86
CA VAL A 113 7.32 11.93 7.16
C VAL A 113 8.80 11.74 7.48
N SER A 114 9.17 10.67 8.20
CA SER A 114 10.57 10.36 8.49
C SER A 114 11.36 10.01 7.22
N LEU A 115 10.73 9.28 6.30
CA LEU A 115 11.31 8.94 5.00
C LEU A 115 11.44 10.17 4.09
N LEU A 116 10.44 11.06 4.06
CA LEU A 116 10.51 12.37 3.38
C LEU A 116 11.68 13.21 3.86
N ALA A 117 11.86 13.28 5.19
CA ALA A 117 12.94 14.03 5.79
C ALA A 117 14.30 13.44 5.36
N GLN A 118 14.46 12.11 5.36
CA GLN A 118 15.68 11.46 4.89
C GLN A 118 15.97 11.67 3.40
N ASP A 119 14.95 11.58 2.54
CA ASP A 119 15.10 11.80 1.09
C ASP A 119 15.51 13.24 0.79
N THR A 120 14.96 14.21 1.54
CA THR A 120 15.32 15.63 1.44
C THR A 120 16.72 15.90 2.04
N PHE A 121 17.09 15.17 3.10
CA PHE A 121 18.36 15.29 3.80
C PHE A 121 19.52 14.54 3.12
N MET A 122 19.24 13.76 2.07
CA MET A 122 20.26 13.33 1.09
C MET A 122 20.74 14.47 0.16
N GLY A 123 20.45 15.73 0.50
CA GLY A 123 21.22 16.92 0.11
C GLY A 123 22.18 17.46 1.18
N GLY A 124 22.22 16.86 2.38
CA GLY A 124 23.00 17.36 3.51
C GLY A 124 23.08 16.39 4.68
N LEU A 125 23.91 15.35 4.55
CA LEU A 125 24.69 14.74 5.65
C LEU A 125 23.91 14.23 6.89
N LEU A 126 23.52 12.94 6.90
CA LEU A 126 23.33 11.98 8.06
C LEU A 126 21.93 11.36 8.19
N GLY A 127 21.84 10.04 8.37
CA GLY A 127 20.60 9.44 8.89
C GLY A 127 20.38 7.94 8.69
N ALA A 128 21.44 7.14 8.69
CA ALA A 128 21.34 5.68 8.67
C ALA A 128 20.89 5.12 10.04
N THR A 129 19.62 5.25 10.42
CA THR A 129 19.11 4.59 11.66
C THR A 129 17.65 4.13 11.64
N ALA A 130 16.76 4.64 10.78
CA ALA A 130 15.33 4.30 10.91
C ALA A 130 14.92 2.95 10.29
N ALA A 131 15.64 2.45 9.28
CA ALA A 131 15.23 1.24 8.57
C ALA A 131 15.41 -0.06 9.39
N PHE A 132 16.28 -0.07 10.39
CA PHE A 132 16.51 -1.26 11.24
C PHE A 132 15.43 -1.46 12.32
N ALA A 133 14.76 -0.40 12.76
CA ALA A 133 13.79 -0.50 13.86
C ALA A 133 12.52 -1.27 13.46
N ILE A 134 12.06 -1.14 12.21
CA ILE A 134 10.84 -1.80 11.72
C ILE A 134 11.08 -3.29 11.50
N ILE A 135 12.25 -3.68 10.99
CA ILE A 135 12.61 -5.08 10.76
C ILE A 135 12.76 -5.82 12.10
N LEU A 136 13.41 -5.20 13.10
CA LEU A 136 13.60 -5.81 14.41
C LEU A 136 12.29 -5.95 15.22
N PHE A 137 11.38 -4.98 15.13
CA PHE A 137 10.08 -5.09 15.79
C PHE A 137 9.24 -6.26 15.23
N PHE A 138 9.38 -6.54 13.93
CA PHE A 138 8.66 -7.64 13.29
C PHE A 138 9.27 -9.02 13.59
N THR A 139 10.59 -9.13 13.72
CA THR A 139 11.24 -10.39 14.12
C THR A 139 11.07 -10.73 15.59
N MET A 140 11.06 -9.75 16.50
CA MET A 140 10.90 -10.04 17.94
C MET A 140 9.48 -10.51 18.31
N LYS A 141 8.43 -10.01 17.63
CA LYS A 141 7.04 -10.42 17.92
C LYS A 141 6.72 -11.87 17.51
N ARG A 142 7.61 -12.56 16.78
CA ARG A 142 7.41 -13.96 16.36
C ARG A 142 7.99 -15.00 17.33
N ASN A 143 8.67 -14.60 18.41
CA ASN A 143 9.32 -15.53 19.35
C ASN A 143 8.92 -15.32 20.82
N THR A 144 7.68 -14.92 21.07
CA THR A 144 7.02 -15.00 22.40
C THR A 144 5.57 -15.36 22.18
#